data_AF-A0A6I4YFN7-F1
#
_entry.id   AF-A0A6I4YFN7-F1
#
_cell.length_a   1.000
_cell.length_b   1.000
_cell.length_c   1.000
_cell.angle_alpha   90.00
_cell.angle_beta   90.00
_cell.angle_gamma   90.00
#
_symmetry.space_group_name_H-M   'P 1'
#
loop_
_entity.id
_entity.type
_entity.pdbx_description
1 polymer ?
#
loop_
_entity_poly.entity_id
_entity_poly.type
_entity_poly.pdbx_seq_one_letter_code
_entity_poly.pdbx_strand_id
1 'polypeptide(L)' 'MHVPTLPSGTHPIGNYRVQPAPPDYRLQVQCAGQWHPVTPHPGEDTRTLITLLQSPYCAVQDGWITGARSPLG' A
#
# COMPACT_ATOMS: atom_id res chain seq x y z
N MET A 1 1.72 -5.25 5.70
CA MET A 1 2.48 -4.91 4.47
C MET A 1 3.32 -3.68 4.75
N HIS A 2 4.54 -3.61 4.22
CA HIS A 2 5.49 -2.56 4.57
C HIS A 2 6.01 -1.78 3.34
N VAL A 3 6.25 -0.48 3.52
CA VAL A 3 6.81 0.44 2.54
C VAL A 3 8.17 0.95 3.05
N PRO A 4 9.29 0.47 2.48
CA PRO A 4 10.62 0.53 3.10
C PRO A 4 11.29 1.91 3.14
N THR A 5 10.65 2.96 2.62
CA THR A 5 11.28 4.28 2.47
C THR A 5 10.40 5.45 2.91
N LEU A 6 9.22 5.18 3.49
CA LEU A 6 8.38 6.25 4.01
C LEU A 6 8.78 6.60 5.45
N PRO A 7 8.92 7.90 5.77
CA PRO A 7 9.13 8.35 7.14
C PRO A 7 7.88 8.06 8.00
N SER A 8 8.05 8.14 9.32
CA SER A 8 6.96 8.00 10.30
C SER A 8 5.82 9.01 10.04
N GLY A 9 4.58 8.61 10.36
CA GLY A 9 3.38 9.43 10.14
C GLY A 9 2.40 8.87 9.11
N THR A 10 1.34 9.65 8.84
CA THR A 10 0.25 9.24 7.95
C THR A 10 0.36 9.94 6.59
N HIS A 11 0.43 9.16 5.52
CA HIS A 11 0.53 9.60 4.15
C HIS A 11 -0.64 9.04 3.32
N PRO A 12 -1.41 9.87 2.60
CA PRO A 12 -2.44 9.38 1.71
C PRO A 12 -1.80 8.61 0.53
N ILE A 13 -2.49 7.56 0.08
CA ILE A 13 -2.11 6.85 -1.14
C ILE A 13 -2.81 7.54 -2.31
N GLY A 14 -2.03 8.18 -3.18
CA GLY A 14 -2.56 8.89 -4.34
C GLY A 14 -2.92 7.97 -5.51
N ASN A 15 -2.15 6.90 -5.67
CA ASN A 15 -2.35 5.90 -6.73
C ASN A 15 -1.61 4.60 -6.38
N TYR A 16 -1.90 3.52 -7.09
CA TYR A 16 -1.12 2.28 -7.02
C TYR A 16 -0.97 1.67 -8.41
N ARG A 17 0.07 0.86 -8.60
CA ARG A 17 0.27 0.08 -9.82
C ARG A 17 0.80 -1.30 -9.51
N VAL A 18 0.33 -2.26 -10.30
CA VAL A 18 0.76 -3.65 -10.24
C VAL A 18 1.54 -3.94 -11.52
N GLN A 19 2.76 -4.43 -11.38
CA GLN A 19 3.60 -4.84 -12.49
C GLN A 19 3.79 -6.36 -12.43
N PRO A 20 3.55 -7.10 -13.53
CA PRO A 20 3.88 -8.52 -13.58
C PRO A 20 5.41 -8.69 -13.47
N ALA A 21 5.87 -9.56 -12.57
CA ALA A 21 7.29 -9.76 -12.29
C ALA A 21 7.56 -11.22 -11.89
N PRO A 22 7.78 -12.14 -12.85
CA PRO A 22 7.87 -13.57 -12.57
C PRO A 22 8.89 -13.90 -11.47
N PRO A 23 8.57 -14.78 -10.50
CA PRO A 23 7.36 -15.61 -10.41
C PRO A 23 6.10 -14.90 -9.85
N ASP A 24 6.16 -13.60 -9.55
CA ASP A 24 5.18 -12.90 -8.72
C ASP A 24 4.69 -11.56 -9.33
N TYR A 25 4.01 -10.74 -8.53
CA TYR A 25 3.65 -9.36 -8.89
C TYR A 25 4.42 -8.35 -8.05
N ARG A 26 4.92 -7.28 -8.70
CA ARG A 26 5.47 -6.12 -8.02
C ARG A 26 4.40 -5.06 -7.83
N LEU A 27 4.08 -4.76 -6.57
CA LEU A 27 3.15 -3.70 -6.21
C LEU A 27 3.91 -2.44 -5.81
N GLN A 28 3.44 -1.30 -6.32
CA GLN A 28 3.96 0.01 -5.95
C GLN A 28 2.81 0.95 -5.62
N VAL A 29 2.98 1.77 -4.59
CA VAL A 29 2.02 2.80 -4.18
C VAL A 29 2.66 4.18 -4.33
N GLN A 30 1.85 5.16 -4.69
CA GLN A 30 2.27 6.54 -4.77
C GLN A 30 1.92 7.25 -3.46
N CYS A 31 2.94 7.69 -2.73
CA CYS A 31 2.82 8.41 -1.48
C CYS A 31 3.68 9.67 -1.55
N ALA A 32 3.17 10.81 -1.09
CA ALA A 32 3.87 12.10 -1.15
C ALA A 32 4.44 12.44 -2.56
N GLY A 33 3.75 12.01 -3.62
CA GLY A 33 4.17 12.21 -5.01
C GLY A 33 5.23 11.24 -5.53
N GLN A 34 5.79 10.37 -4.67
CA GLN A 34 6.82 9.39 -5.02
C GLN A 34 6.26 7.97 -5.06
N TRP A 35 6.85 7.11 -5.90
CA TRP A 35 6.49 5.69 -6.00
C TRP A 35 7.34 4.86 -5.06
N HIS A 36 6.68 4.06 -4.23
CA HIS A 36 7.33 3.20 -3.27
C HIS A 36 6.96 1.73 -3.51
N PRO A 37 7.94 0.81 -3.52
CA PRO A 37 7.65 -0.62 -3.58
C PRO A 37 6.98 -1.06 -2.29
N VAL A 38 5.98 -1.95 -2.42
CA VAL A 38 5.32 -2.58 -1.30
C VAL A 38 5.78 -4.00 -1.21
N THR A 39 6.23 -4.40 -0.02
CA THR A 39 6.52 -5.79 0.27
C THR A 39 5.36 -6.36 1.12
N PRO A 40 4.58 -7.32 0.58
CA PRO A 40 3.61 -8.05 1.39
C PRO A 40 4.33 -8.83 2.49
N HIS A 41 3.66 -9.06 3.61
CA HIS A 41 4.23 -9.90 4.66
C HIS A 41 4.33 -11.35 4.16
N PRO A 42 5.33 -12.12 4.64
CA PRO A 42 5.42 -13.55 4.34
C PRO A 42 4.11 -14.25 4.74
N GLY A 43 3.43 -14.87 3.78
CA GLY A 43 2.13 -15.53 3.98
C GLY A 43 0.90 -14.70 3.60
N GLU A 44 1.05 -13.43 3.25
CA GLU A 44 -0.03 -12.62 2.66
C GLU A 44 0.06 -12.57 1.14
N ASP A 45 -1.10 -12.60 0.48
CA ASP A 45 -1.21 -12.55 -0.97
C ASP A 45 -1.30 -11.10 -1.48
N THR A 46 -0.64 -10.82 -2.60
CA THR A 46 -0.70 -9.51 -3.27
C THR A 46 -2.13 -9.10 -3.63
N ARG A 47 -3.05 -10.06 -3.86
CA ARG A 47 -4.47 -9.77 -4.08
C ARG A 47 -5.15 -9.10 -2.90
N THR A 48 -4.92 -9.57 -1.68
CA THR A 48 -5.50 -8.95 -0.46
C THR A 48 -5.08 -7.49 -0.35
N LEU A 49 -3.84 -7.20 -0.76
CA LEU A 49 -3.28 -5.87 -0.83
C LEU A 49 -4.01 -4.97 -1.83
N ILE A 50 -4.24 -5.49 -3.04
CA ILE A 50 -4.97 -4.78 -4.09
C ILE A 50 -6.40 -4.49 -3.62
N THR A 51 -7.07 -5.44 -2.96
CA THR A 51 -8.40 -5.22 -2.39
C THR A 51 -8.40 -4.09 -1.35
N LEU A 52 -7.37 -4.00 -0.52
CA LEU A 52 -7.25 -2.91 0.46
C LEU A 52 -7.02 -1.55 -0.22
N LEU A 53 -6.21 -1.51 -1.28
CA LEU A 53 -5.94 -0.31 -2.08
C LEU A 53 -7.13 0.17 -2.92
N GLN A 54 -8.12 -0.70 -3.15
CA GLN A 54 -9.40 -0.30 -3.75
C GLN A 54 -10.30 0.46 -2.77
N SER A 55 -9.98 0.46 -1.47
CA SER A 55 -10.69 1.28 -0.49
C SER A 55 -10.30 2.76 -0.63
N PRO A 56 -11.26 3.70 -0.64
CA PRO A 56 -10.97 5.13 -0.69
C PRO A 56 -10.33 5.66 0.61
N TYR A 57 -10.26 4.84 1.66
CA TYR A 57 -9.71 5.19 2.96
C TYR A 57 -8.37 4.50 3.25
N CYS A 58 -7.66 4.05 2.20
CA CYS A 58 -6.32 3.52 2.36
C CYS A 58 -5.28 4.64 2.56
N ALA A 59 -4.38 4.43 3.50
CA ALA A 59 -3.27 5.33 3.78
C ALA A 59 -2.03 4.52 4.14
N VAL A 60 -0.86 5.13 4.06
CA VAL A 60 0.34 4.60 4.73
C VAL A 60 0.46 5.26 6.09
N GLN A 61 0.54 4.46 7.14
CA GLN A 61 0.78 4.91 8.51
C GLN A 61 2.05 4.25 9.03
N ASP A 62 3.06 5.05 9.37
CA ASP A 62 4.35 4.58 9.91
C ASP A 62 5.01 3.51 9.02
N GLY A 63 4.93 3.69 7.71
CA GLY A 63 5.45 2.73 6.72
C GLY A 63 4.55 1.52 6.46
N TRP A 64 3.37 1.44 7.07
CA TRP A 64 2.40 0.36 6.85
C TRP A 64 1.21 0.83 6.04
N ILE A 65 0.82 0.05 5.03
CA ILE A 65 -0.46 0.30 4.37
C ILE A 65 -1.58 -0.14 5.32
N THR A 66 -2.45 0.80 5.68
CA THR A 66 -3.60 0.59 6.55
C THR A 66 -4.87 0.99 5.82
N GLY A 67 -5.95 0.26 6.07
CA GLY A 67 -7.29 0.67 5.66
C GLY A 67 -7.97 1.31 6.86
N ALA A 68 -8.28 2.60 6.81
CA ALA A 68 -9.13 3.20 7.83
C ALA A 68 -10.59 2.82 7.59
N ARG A 69 -11.36 2.63 8.67
CA ARG A 69 -12.82 2.75 8.56
C ARG A 69 -13.14 4.21 8.27
N SER A 70 -14.13 4.48 7.41
CA SER A 70 -14.61 5.84 7.15
C SER A 70 -14.67 6.65 8.45
N PRO A 71 -14.14 7.89 8.50
CA PRO A 71 -14.24 8.74 9.69
C PRO A 71 -15.67 9.21 10.02
N LEU A 72 -16.69 8.61 9.39
CA LEU A 72 -18.12 8.88 9.56
C LEU A 72 -18.87 7.73 10.28
N GLY A 73 -18.15 6.86 10.98
CA GLY A 73 -18.73 5.79 11.81
C GLY A 73 -19.29 6.30 13.12
#